data_AF-A0A6H5H2J0-F1
#
_entry.id   AF-A0A6H5H2J0-F1
#
_cell.length_a   1.000
_cell.length_b   1.000
_cell.length_c   1.000
_cell.angle_alpha   90.00
_cell.angle_beta   90.00
_cell.angle_gamma   90.00
#
_symmetry.space_group_name_H-M   'P 1'
#
loop_
_entity.id
_entity.type
_entity.pdbx_description
1 polymer ?
#
loop_
_entity_poly.entity_id
_entity_poly.type
_entity_poly.pdbx_seq_one_letter_code
_entity_poly.pdbx_strand_id
1 'polypeptide(L)' 'MSGLLFKMTRMYHDIEHRQPTMDDLPVPQGSWEAQYKANQAKYNVHLLLGIAFFSVTLITAKATGLIYLNWAPPKLD' A
#
# COMPACT_ATOMS: atom_id res chain seq x y z
N MET A 1 -7.96 -18.89 34.80
CA MET A 1 -7.21 -17.75 34.19
C MET A 1 -5.89 -17.43 34.93
N SER A 2 -5.28 -18.37 35.68
CA SER A 2 -4.10 -18.07 36.52
C SER A 2 -2.75 -18.51 35.90
N GLY A 3 -2.77 -19.42 34.92
CA GLY A 3 -1.53 -19.96 34.33
C GLY A 3 -0.81 -19.05 33.32
N LEU A 4 -1.51 -18.12 32.67
CA LEU A 4 -0.90 -17.23 31.65
C LEU A 4 -0.06 -16.13 32.29
N LEU A 5 -0.52 -15.55 33.39
CA LEU A 5 0.22 -14.51 34.14
C LEU A 5 1.51 -15.06 34.76
N PHE A 6 1.47 -16.28 35.30
CA PHE A 6 2.64 -16.91 35.91
C PHE A 6 3.72 -17.30 34.87
N LYS A 7 3.34 -17.48 33.59
CA LYS A 7 4.29 -17.78 32.51
C LYS A 7 5.03 -16.54 32.03
N MET A 8 4.39 -15.36 32.05
CA MET A 8 5.01 -14.07 31.69
C MET A 8 6.11 -13.64 32.68
N THR A 9 5.88 -13.79 33.99
CA THR A 9 6.87 -13.39 35.01
C THR A 9 8.15 -14.24 34.95
N ARG A 10 8.04 -15.51 34.56
CA ARG A 10 9.20 -16.41 34.42
C ARG A 10 10.06 -16.11 33.19
N MET A 11 9.47 -15.55 32.13
CA MET A 11 10.19 -15.17 30.91
C MET A 11 11.00 -13.88 31.04
N TYR A 12 10.72 -13.05 32.04
CA TYR A 12 11.49 -11.82 32.29
C TYR A 12 12.88 -12.06 32.91
N HIS A 13 13.10 -13.26 33.46
CA HIS A 13 14.31 -13.58 34.24
C HIS A 13 15.35 -14.42 33.47
N ASP A 14 15.01 -14.88 32.26
CA ASP A 14 15.85 -15.76 31.43
C ASP A 14 16.04 -15.16 30.02
N ILE A 15 16.16 -13.83 29.95
CA ILE A 15 16.54 -13.13 28.73
C ILE A 15 18.05 -12.97 28.78
N GLU A 16 18.77 -13.74 27.95
CA GLU A 16 20.14 -13.42 27.55
C GLU A 16 20.25 -11.92 27.36
N HIS A 17 21.18 -11.24 28.04
CA HIS A 17 21.29 -9.78 28.13
C HIS A 17 21.62 -9.13 26.77
N ARG A 18 20.71 -9.21 25.81
CA ARG A 18 20.69 -8.42 24.59
C ARG A 18 20.29 -7.00 24.98
N GLN A 19 21.08 -6.03 24.53
CA GLN A 19 20.73 -4.64 24.72
C GLN A 19 19.41 -4.36 24.00
N PRO A 20 18.39 -3.78 24.68
CA PRO A 20 17.14 -3.45 24.03
C PRO A 20 17.43 -2.47 22.90
N THR A 21 17.03 -2.83 21.69
CA THR A 21 17.12 -1.92 20.55
C THR A 21 15.83 -1.13 20.44
N MET A 22 15.84 -0.07 19.64
CA MET A 22 14.63 0.74 19.38
C MET A 22 13.47 -0.11 18.81
N ASP A 23 13.79 -1.25 18.20
CA ASP A 23 12.83 -2.19 17.60
C ASP A 23 12.06 -3.02 18.64
N ASP A 24 12.57 -3.10 19.88
CA ASP A 24 11.90 -3.81 20.99
C ASP A 24 10.79 -2.96 21.62
N LEU A 25 10.66 -1.68 21.22
CA LEU A 25 9.60 -0.81 21.70
C LEU A 25 8.25 -1.22 21.11
N PRO A 26 7.16 -1.19 21.91
CA PRO A 26 5.83 -1.46 21.40
C PRO A 26 5.43 -0.38 20.39
N VAL A 27 5.37 -0.75 19.11
CA VAL A 27 4.77 0.10 18.08
C VAL A 27 3.28 0.23 18.39
N PRO A 28 2.68 1.44 18.38
CA PRO A 28 1.25 1.58 18.56
C PRO A 28 0.53 0.81 17.45
N GLN A 29 -0.36 -0.13 17.81
CA GLN A 29 -1.13 -0.96 16.87
C GLN A 29 -2.62 -0.68 17.04
N GLY A 30 -3.42 -0.85 15.98
CA GLY A 30 -4.88 -0.81 16.07
C GLY A 30 -5.56 0.32 15.30
N SER A 31 -6.13 1.30 16.01
CA SER A 31 -7.13 2.23 15.45
C SER A 31 -6.63 3.07 14.27
N TRP A 32 -5.41 3.60 14.36
CA TRP A 32 -4.81 4.40 13.29
C TRP A 32 -4.50 3.55 12.06
N GLU A 33 -4.02 2.32 12.25
CA GLU A 33 -3.66 1.41 11.17
C GLU A 33 -4.91 0.95 10.41
N ALA A 34 -5.98 0.62 11.13
CA ALA A 34 -7.26 0.24 10.54
C ALA A 34 -7.86 1.38 9.70
N GLN A 35 -7.85 2.62 10.23
CA GLN A 35 -8.33 3.78 9.48
C GLN A 35 -7.43 4.09 8.27
N TYR A 36 -6.11 4.00 8.44
CA TYR A 36 -5.16 4.20 7.34
C TYR A 36 -5.40 3.18 6.23
N LYS A 37 -5.53 1.89 6.54
CA LYS A 37 -5.84 0.83 5.57
C LYS A 37 -7.17 1.07 4.86
N ALA A 38 -8.21 1.49 5.58
CA ALA A 38 -9.50 1.82 4.99
C ALA A 38 -9.41 2.98 4.00
N ASN A 39 -8.66 4.04 4.34
CA ASN A 39 -8.46 5.18 3.45
C ASN A 39 -7.58 4.82 2.25
N GLN A 40 -6.53 4.03 2.45
CA GLN A 40 -5.67 3.54 1.38
C GLN A 40 -6.46 2.74 0.35
N ALA A 41 -7.36 1.85 0.79
CA ALA A 41 -8.23 1.10 -0.12
C ALA A 41 -9.13 2.02 -0.96
N LYS A 42 -9.71 3.06 -0.35
CA LYS A 42 -10.52 4.07 -1.07
C LYS A 42 -9.69 4.77 -2.14
N TYR A 43 -8.49 5.25 -1.81
CA TYR A 43 -7.65 5.96 -2.78
C TYR A 43 -7.18 5.05 -3.91
N ASN A 44 -6.84 3.79 -3.62
CA ASN A 44 -6.48 2.82 -4.65
C ASN A 44 -7.64 2.55 -5.62
N VAL A 45 -8.88 2.53 -5.14
CA VAL A 45 -10.07 2.42 -6.01
C VAL A 45 -10.20 3.65 -6.91
N HIS A 46 -10.02 4.86 -6.37
CA HIS A 46 -10.07 6.09 -7.17
C HIS A 46 -8.95 6.13 -8.22
N LEU A 47 -7.74 5.69 -7.84
CA LEU A 47 -6.61 5.58 -8.76
C LEU A 47 -6.93 4.62 -9.91
N LEU A 48 -7.45 3.44 -9.61
CA LEU A 48 -7.80 2.44 -10.62
C LEU A 48 -8.90 2.94 -11.56
N LEU A 49 -9.93 3.62 -11.02
CA LEU A 49 -10.98 4.26 -11.81
C LEU A 49 -10.42 5.35 -12.72
N GLY A 50 -9.53 6.20 -12.21
CA GLY A 50 -8.87 7.25 -12.98
C GLY A 50 -8.04 6.68 -14.14
N ILE A 51 -7.24 5.64 -13.88
CA ILE A 51 -6.45 4.96 -14.92
C ILE A 51 -7.36 4.35 -15.98
N ALA A 52 -8.43 3.65 -15.56
CA ALA A 52 -9.38 3.05 -16.48
C ALA A 52 -10.05 4.11 -17.36
N PHE A 53 -10.60 5.16 -16.76
CA PHE A 53 -11.25 6.27 -17.49
C PHE A 53 -10.29 6.96 -18.46
N PHE A 54 -9.07 7.26 -18.03
CA PHE A 54 -8.05 7.88 -18.87
C PHE A 54 -7.70 6.98 -20.07
N SER A 55 -7.50 5.68 -19.84
CA SER A 55 -7.17 4.72 -20.89
C SER A 55 -8.26 4.65 -21.96
N VAL A 56 -9.54 4.58 -21.55
CA VAL A 56 -10.70 4.53 -22.46
C VAL A 56 -10.81 5.82 -23.27
N THR A 57 -10.62 6.96 -22.61
CA THR A 57 -10.64 8.28 -23.26
C THR A 57 -9.56 8.37 -24.32
N LEU A 58 -8.33 7.95 -23.99
CA LEU A 58 -7.20 7.99 -24.92
C LEU A 58 -7.41 7.06 -26.12
N ILE A 59 -7.87 5.82 -25.89
CA ILE A 59 -8.18 4.87 -26.99
C ILE A 59 -9.26 5.45 -27.91
N THR A 60 -10.34 6.00 -27.33
CA THR A 60 -11.43 6.60 -28.10
C THR A 60 -10.93 7.79 -28.93
N ALA A 61 -10.17 8.71 -28.32
CA ALA A 61 -9.63 9.87 -29.01
C ALA A 61 -8.66 9.50 -30.15
N LYS A 62 -7.94 8.39 -30.01
CA LYS A 62 -7.09 7.82 -31.07
C LYS A 62 -7.93 7.19 -32.18
N ALA A 63 -8.97 6.44 -31.84
CA ALA A 63 -9.83 5.74 -32.79
C ALA A 63 -10.67 6.70 -33.64
N THR A 64 -11.13 7.82 -33.05
CA THR A 64 -11.89 8.84 -33.78
C THR A 64 -11.03 9.80 -34.60
N GLY A 65 -9.71 9.68 -34.52
CA GLY A 65 -8.77 10.57 -35.22
C GLY A 65 -8.63 11.95 -34.58
N LEU A 66 -9.18 12.17 -33.37
CA LEU A 66 -9.07 13.44 -32.66
C LEU A 66 -7.61 13.75 -32.26
N ILE A 67 -6.81 12.71 -31.96
CA ILE A 67 -5.41 12.86 -31.55
C ILE A 67 -4.49 12.05 -32.46
N TYR A 68 -3.56 12.75 -33.12
CA TYR A 68 -2.47 12.16 -33.88
C TYR A 68 -1.17 12.23 -33.06
N LEU A 69 -0.60 11.07 -32.70
CA LEU A 69 0.53 11.00 -31.75
C LEU A 69 1.91 10.95 -32.43
N ASN A 70 1.99 11.04 -33.76
CA ASN A 70 3.26 11.16 -34.52
C ASN A 70 4.39 10.22 -34.00
N TRP A 71 4.07 8.94 -33.77
CA TRP A 71 5.00 8.00 -33.12
C TRP A 71 6.20 7.63 -33.99
N ALA A 72 6.10 7.78 -35.31
CA ALA A 72 7.17 7.50 -36.25
C ALA A 72 7.05 8.45 -37.45
N PRO A 73 8.16 8.78 -38.11
CA PRO A 73 8.12 9.52 -39.37
C PRO A 73 7.31 8.75 -40.43
N PRO A 74 6.64 9.45 -41.36
CA PRO A 74 5.94 8.80 -42.47
C PRO A 74 6.92 7.94 -43.26
N LYS A 75 6.48 6.75 -43.70
CA LYS A 75 7.28 5.97 -44.65
C LYS A 75 7.33 6.75 -45.97
N LEU A 76 8.53 6.83 -46.54
CA LEU A 76 8.75 7.37 -47.87
C LEU A 76 8.44 6.22 -48.83
N ASP A 77 7.30 6.32 -49.50
CA ASP A 77 6.90 5.43 -50.59
C ASP A 77 7.73 5.71 -51.84
#